data_AF-A0A349PBP8-F1
#
_entry.id   AF-A0A349PBP8-F1
#
_cell.length_a   1.000
_cell.length_b   1.000
_cell.length_c   1.000
_cell.angle_alpha   90.00
_cell.angle_beta   90.00
_cell.angle_gamma   90.00
#
_symmetry.space_group_name_H-M   'P 1'
#
loop_
_entity.id
_entity.type
_entity.pdbx_description
1 polymer ?
#
loop_
_entity_poly.entity_id
_entity_poly.type
_entity_poly.pdbx_seq_one_letter_code
_entity_poly.pdbx_strand_id
1 'polypeptide(L)'
;MKLEVRNISVASLVTSSVPLVIFALALLGGAVTFMVVPNIQMAPMGTFQKLLSIGLYALLYVVITTAVLVFAAFIYNVFTGVLGLRGVTLDIEELHHD
;
A
#
# COMPACT_ATOMS: atom_id res chain seq x y z
N MET A 1 5.83 -11.90 24.66
CA MET A 1 4.35 -12.02 24.80
C MET A 1 3.75 -12.43 23.46
N LYS A 2 2.72 -13.30 23.43
CA LYS A 2 2.03 -13.68 22.18
C LYS A 2 0.79 -12.81 21.96
N LEU A 3 0.81 -11.99 20.92
CA LEU A 3 -0.30 -11.11 20.52
C LEU A 3 -1.01 -11.70 19.30
N GLU A 4 -2.33 -11.89 19.38
CA GLU A 4 -3.14 -12.35 18.24
C GLU A 4 -3.95 -11.19 17.66
N VAL A 5 -3.65 -10.80 16.42
CA VAL A 5 -4.36 -9.73 15.72
C VAL A 5 -5.59 -10.32 15.03
N ARG A 6 -6.75 -10.27 15.68
CA ARG A 6 -8.00 -10.83 15.13
C ARG A 6 -8.82 -9.84 14.32
N ASN A 7 -8.53 -8.55 14.41
CA ASN A 7 -9.27 -7.50 13.70
C ASN A 7 -8.31 -6.41 13.23
N ILE A 8 -8.45 -6.00 11.98
CA ILE A 8 -7.73 -4.92 11.35
C ILE A 8 -8.68 -3.73 11.20
N SER A 9 -8.35 -2.61 11.84
CA SER A 9 -9.13 -1.38 11.71
C SER A 9 -8.93 -0.75 10.32
N VAL A 10 -10.02 -0.66 9.55
CA VAL A 10 -10.05 0.00 8.23
C VAL A 10 -9.65 1.48 8.35
N ALA A 11 -10.14 2.17 9.37
CA ALA A 11 -9.79 3.57 9.61
C ALA A 11 -8.28 3.73 9.82
N SER A 12 -7.65 2.82 10.58
CA SER A 12 -6.21 2.84 10.81
C SER A 12 -5.42 2.62 9.51
N LEU A 13 -5.87 1.77 8.60
CA LEU A 13 -5.19 1.62 7.30
C LEU A 13 -5.18 2.91 6.48
N VAL A 14 -6.30 3.64 6.46
CA VAL A 14 -6.46 4.83 5.63
C VAL A 14 -5.83 6.07 6.25
N THR A 15 -5.80 6.18 7.59
CA THR A 15 -5.26 7.36 8.29
C THR A 15 -3.81 7.19 8.76
N SER A 16 -3.21 6.02 8.55
CA SER A 16 -1.81 5.77 8.89
C SER A 16 -0.83 6.31 7.84
N SER A 17 0.46 6.03 8.05
CA SER A 17 1.53 6.29 7.07
C SER A 17 1.44 5.39 5.83
N VAL A 18 0.61 4.35 5.82
CA VAL A 18 0.55 3.38 4.71
C VAL A 18 0.25 4.04 3.35
N PRO A 19 -0.80 4.88 3.19
CA PRO A 19 -1.07 5.53 1.91
C PRO A 19 0.06 6.47 1.47
N LEU A 20 0.73 7.12 2.42
CA LEU A 20 1.87 8.01 2.13
C LEU A 20 3.08 7.21 1.61
N VAL A 21 3.39 6.08 2.24
CA VAL A 21 4.46 5.18 1.76
C VAL A 21 4.13 4.67 0.37
N ILE A 22 2.88 4.24 0.14
CA ILE A 22 2.42 3.81 -1.18
C ILE A 22 2.56 4.95 -2.20
N PHE A 23 2.23 6.18 -1.83
CA PHE A 23 2.38 7.34 -2.71
C PHE A 23 3.84 7.57 -3.10
N ALA A 24 4.77 7.54 -2.13
CA ALA A 24 6.19 7.69 -2.39
C ALA A 24 6.71 6.58 -3.31
N LEU A 25 6.33 5.33 -3.06
CA LEU A 25 6.67 4.19 -3.92
C LEU A 25 6.07 4.33 -5.32
N ALA A 26 4.84 4.85 -5.43
CA ALA A 26 4.18 5.07 -6.71
C ALA A 26 4.84 6.20 -7.51
N LEU A 27 5.32 7.26 -6.85
CA LEU A 27 6.13 8.30 -7.50
C LEU A 27 7.44 7.72 -8.05
N LEU A 28 8.13 6.89 -7.27
CA LEU A 28 9.36 6.22 -7.74
C LEU A 28 9.07 5.27 -8.90
N GLY A 29 8.03 4.43 -8.78
CA GLY A 29 7.60 3.52 -9.84
C GLY A 29 7.17 4.25 -11.11
N GLY A 30 6.46 5.38 -10.96
CA GLY A 30 6.10 6.26 -12.06
C GLY A 30 7.34 6.87 -12.71
N ALA A 31 8.29 7.39 -11.94
CA ALA A 31 9.54 7.94 -12.48
C ALA A 31 10.31 6.89 -13.30
N VAL A 32 10.42 5.66 -12.78
CA VAL A 32 11.04 4.55 -13.53
C VAL A 32 10.24 4.27 -14.81
N THR A 33 8.92 4.16 -14.72
CA THR A 33 8.06 3.83 -15.86
C THR A 33 8.11 4.88 -16.95
N PHE A 34 8.02 6.17 -16.61
CA PHE A 34 7.86 7.27 -17.57
C PHE A 34 9.19 7.91 -18.03
N MET A 35 10.25 7.82 -17.23
CA MET A 35 11.53 8.48 -17.51
C MET A 35 12.69 7.53 -17.79
N VAL A 36 12.70 6.33 -17.18
CA VAL A 36 13.84 5.41 -17.26
C VAL A 36 13.60 4.31 -18.28
N VAL A 37 12.43 3.67 -18.24
CA VAL A 37 12.10 2.55 -19.13
C VAL A 37 11.68 3.09 -20.49
N PRO A 38 12.40 2.74 -21.58
CA PRO A 38 12.02 3.18 -22.91
C PRO A 38 10.71 2.50 -23.34
N ASN A 39 9.69 3.31 -23.63
CA ASN A 39 8.41 2.85 -24.17
C ASN A 39 8.05 3.69 -25.41
N ILE A 40 7.78 3.01 -26.52
CA ILE A 40 7.34 3.58 -27.79
C ILE A 40 6.06 4.45 -27.66
N GLN A 41 5.17 4.13 -26.72
CA GLN A 41 3.96 4.92 -26.46
C GLN A 41 4.27 6.26 -25.79
N MET A 42 5.39 6.37 -25.08
CA MET A 42 5.82 7.58 -24.39
C MET A 42 6.90 8.35 -25.16
N ALA A 43 7.41 7.79 -26.25
CA ALA A 43 8.38 8.42 -27.13
C ALA A 43 7.92 9.79 -27.68
N PRO A 44 6.65 10.00 -28.08
CA PRO A 44 6.21 11.31 -28.55
C PRO A 44 5.93 12.31 -27.40
N MET A 45 6.01 11.89 -26.14
CA MET A 45 5.68 12.75 -25.00
C MET A 45 6.86 13.62 -24.59
N GLY A 46 6.61 14.92 -24.43
CA GLY A 46 7.59 15.85 -23.86
C GLY A 46 7.83 15.60 -22.37
N THR A 47 8.94 16.12 -21.84
CA THR A 47 9.32 15.94 -20.41
C THR A 47 8.23 16.41 -19.44
N PHE A 48 7.56 17.53 -19.73
CA PHE A 48 6.48 18.03 -18.89
C PHE A 48 5.25 17.10 -18.88
N GLN A 49 4.89 16.52 -20.03
CA GLN A 49 3.80 15.55 -20.12
C GLN A 49 4.14 14.28 -19.34
N LYS A 50 5.39 13.81 -19.42
CA LYS A 50 5.86 12.68 -18.62
C LYS A 50 5.80 12.98 -17.12
N LEU A 51 6.18 14.18 -16.70
CA LEU A 51 6.12 14.59 -15.29
C LEU A 51 4.68 14.61 -14.76
N LEU A 52 3.75 15.14 -15.56
CA LEU A 52 2.31 15.11 -15.25
C LEU A 52 1.79 13.66 -15.16
N SER A 53 2.21 12.79 -16.08
CA SER A 53 1.84 11.37 -16.06
C SER A 53 2.33 10.65 -14.81
N ILE A 54 3.53 10.96 -14.29
CA ILE A 54 4.01 10.40 -13.02
C ILE A 54 3.07 10.78 -11.88
N GLY A 55 2.65 12.04 -11.80
CA GLY A 55 1.72 12.51 -10.77
C GLY A 55 0.38 11.82 -10.85
N LEU A 56 -0.22 11.76 -12.04
CA LEU A 56 -1.51 11.09 -12.26
C LEU A 56 -1.43 9.57 -11.98
N TYR A 57 -0.34 8.94 -12.41
CA TYR A 57 -0.06 7.54 -12.10
C TYR A 57 0.01 7.31 -10.59
N ALA A 58 0.78 8.12 -9.87
CA ALA A 58 0.95 7.96 -8.43
C ALA A 58 -0.35 8.15 -7.66
N LEU A 59 -1.16 9.16 -8.03
CA LEU A 59 -2.47 9.40 -7.42
C LEU A 59 -3.42 8.21 -7.66
N LEU A 60 -3.53 7.75 -8.91
CA LEU A 60 -4.40 6.63 -9.24
C LEU A 60 -3.94 5.34 -8.54
N TYR A 61 -2.63 5.10 -8.51
CA TYR A 61 -2.03 3.94 -7.88
C TYR A 61 -2.34 3.89 -6.38
N VAL A 62 -2.22 5.03 -5.67
CA VAL A 62 -2.57 5.11 -4.25
C VAL A 62 -4.04 4.81 -4.03
N VAL A 63 -4.95 5.39 -4.82
CA VAL A 63 -6.39 5.18 -4.67
C VAL A 63 -6.73 3.70 -4.85
N ILE A 64 -6.25 3.08 -5.94
CA ILE A 64 -6.52 1.67 -6.22
C ILE A 64 -5.92 0.78 -5.14
N THR A 65 -4.66 1.00 -4.77
CA THR A 65 -3.97 0.16 -3.77
C THR A 65 -4.63 0.29 -2.41
N THR A 66 -5.02 1.50 -2.00
CA THR A 66 -5.73 1.73 -0.74
C THR A 66 -7.09 1.03 -0.74
N ALA A 67 -7.83 1.10 -1.85
CA ALA A 67 -9.09 0.38 -1.99
C ALA A 67 -8.92 -1.15 -1.86
N VAL A 68 -7.90 -1.71 -2.51
CA VAL A 68 -7.55 -3.13 -2.40
C VAL A 68 -7.18 -3.51 -0.96
N LEU A 69 -6.39 -2.68 -0.28
CA LEU A 69 -6.00 -2.93 1.11
C LEU A 69 -7.20 -2.89 2.07
N VAL A 70 -8.10 -1.92 1.90
CA VAL A 70 -9.35 -1.85 2.69
C VAL A 70 -10.21 -3.08 2.45
N PHE A 71 -10.33 -3.52 1.19
CA PHE A 71 -11.09 -4.72 0.86
C PHE A 71 -10.45 -6.00 1.43
N ALA A 72 -9.11 -6.10 1.38
CA ALA A 72 -8.39 -7.21 1.99
C ALA A 72 -8.55 -7.24 3.52
N ALA A 73 -8.49 -6.07 4.18
CA ALA A 73 -8.75 -5.95 5.61
C ALA A 73 -10.19 -6.36 5.97
N PHE A 74 -11.17 -5.98 5.15
CA PHE A 74 -12.55 -6.43 5.29
C PHE A 74 -12.66 -7.97 5.20
N ILE A 75 -12.08 -8.58 4.17
CA ILE A 75 -12.08 -10.04 4.00
C ILE A 75 -11.42 -10.73 5.20
N TYR A 76 -10.27 -10.22 5.65
CA TYR A 76 -9.57 -10.74 6.81
C TYR A 76 -10.48 -10.75 8.05
N ASN A 77 -11.13 -9.62 8.33
CA ASN A 77 -12.03 -9.48 9.47
C ASN A 77 -13.26 -10.41 9.39
N VAL A 78 -13.77 -10.68 8.18
CA VAL A 78 -14.85 -11.66 8.00
C VAL A 78 -14.35 -13.07 8.38
N PHE A 79 -13.18 -13.46 7.89
CA PHE A 79 -12.61 -14.77 8.18
C PHE A 79 -12.28 -14.98 9.66
N THR A 80 -11.68 -14.00 10.32
CA THR A 80 -11.25 -14.11 11.72
C THR A 80 -12.36 -13.82 12.73
N GLY A 81 -13.27 -12.90 12.39
CA GLY A 81 -14.35 -12.45 13.26
C GLY A 81 -15.65 -13.25 13.13
N VAL A 82 -16.06 -13.56 11.91
CA VAL A 82 -17.35 -14.26 11.64
C VAL A 82 -17.15 -15.77 11.57
N LEU A 83 -16.13 -16.23 10.84
CA LEU A 83 -15.89 -17.66 10.61
C LEU A 83 -15.01 -18.31 11.70
N GLY A 84 -14.50 -17.51 12.66
CA GLY A 84 -13.76 -18.01 13.80
C GLY A 84 -12.37 -18.57 13.46
N LEU A 85 -11.82 -18.25 12.29
CA LEU A 85 -10.44 -18.61 11.95
C LEU A 85 -9.45 -17.85 12.84
N ARG A 86 -8.29 -18.46 13.08
CA ARG A 86 -7.22 -17.84 13.87
C ARG A 86 -6.63 -16.64 13.13
N GLY A 87 -6.35 -15.58 13.88
CA GLY A 87 -5.66 -14.40 13.35
C GLY A 87 -4.15 -14.60 13.26
N VAL A 88 -3.46 -13.57 12.78
CA VAL A 88 -2.00 -13.49 12.77
C VAL A 88 -1.50 -13.41 14.22
N THR A 89 -0.67 -14.38 14.62
CA THR A 89 -0.01 -14.40 15.93
C THR A 89 1.40 -13.84 15.81
N LEU A 90 1.68 -12.78 16.56
CA LEU A 90 3.00 -12.16 16.66
C LEU A 90 3.62 -12.58 18.00
N ASP A 91 4.81 -13.18 17.95
CA ASP A 91 5.61 -13.42 19.14
C ASP A 91 6.60 -12.27 19.30
N ILE A 92 6.39 -11.44 20.31
CA ILE A 92 7.25 -10.29 20.58
C ILE A 92 8.19 -10.67 21.71
N GLU A 93 9.47 -10.75 21.38
CA GLU A 93 10.57 -10.96 22.32
C GLU A 93 11.06 -9.58 22.79
N GLU A 94 10.87 -9.29 24.08
CA GLU A 94 11.37 -8.04 24.68
C GLU A 94 12.89 -8.14 24.84
N LEU A 95 13.64 -7.34 24.08
CA LEU A 95 15.05 -7.07 24.37
C LEU A 95 15.14 -6.31 25.69
N HIS A 96 15.39 -7.02 26.80
CA HIS A 96 15.83 -6.40 28.05
C HIS A 96 17.24 -5.83 27.80
N HIS A 97 17.34 -4.51 27.68
CA HIS A 97 18.61 -3.81 27.83
C HIS A 97 18.86 -3.69 29.34
N ASP A 98 19.75 -4.53 29.86
CA ASP A 98 20.36 -4.36 31.19
C ASP A 98 21.18 -3.07 31.28
#